data_AF-A0AAP4C525-F1
#
_entry.id   AF-A0AAP4C525-F1
#
_cell.length_a   1.000
_cell.length_b   1.000
_cell.length_c   1.000
_cell.angle_alpha   90.00
_cell.angle_beta   90.00
_cell.angle_gamma   90.00
#
_symmetry.space_group_name_H-M   'P 1'
#
loop_
_entity.id
_entity.type
_entity.pdbx_description
1 polymer ?
#
loop_
_entity_poly.entity_id
_entity_poly.type
_entity_poly.pdbx_seq_one_letter_code
_entity_poly.pdbx_strand_id
1 'polypeptide(L)'
;ARLGLAHVRNAQLSEPLQRAVGVPHTLQHAERSLILGLALALAEDRRRDISCKTKNGLEAARKRGKVGGRPRVIDDDKRAIILSRREKGESIRVIARVLDVSVGSVNAVLAEESAE
;
A
#
# COMPACT_ATOMS: atom_id res chain seq x y z
N ALA A 1 -70.65 -13.32 -45.80
CA ALA A 1 -69.21 -13.14 -46.08
C ALA A 1 -68.41 -13.56 -44.85
N ARG A 2 -67.23 -14.15 -45.07
CA ARG A 2 -66.39 -14.98 -44.19
C ARG A 2 -66.18 -14.53 -42.73
N LEU A 3 -66.25 -15.55 -41.85
CA LEU A 3 -65.56 -15.72 -40.57
C LEU A 3 -64.02 -15.72 -40.73
N GLY A 4 -63.29 -15.36 -39.66
CA GLY A 4 -61.86 -15.65 -39.55
C GLY A 4 -61.17 -15.04 -38.33
N LEU A 5 -61.23 -15.74 -37.19
CA LEU A 5 -60.42 -15.50 -35.99
C LEU A 5 -58.92 -15.74 -36.24
N ALA A 6 -58.11 -14.95 -35.52
CA ALA A 6 -56.79 -15.22 -34.92
C ALA A 6 -55.80 -16.20 -35.60
N HIS A 7 -54.60 -15.70 -35.91
CA HIS A 7 -53.40 -16.51 -35.65
C HIS A 7 -52.16 -15.66 -35.36
N VAL A 8 -51.60 -15.92 -34.19
CA VAL A 8 -50.26 -15.61 -33.72
C VAL A 8 -49.21 -15.94 -34.79
N ARG A 9 -48.28 -15.02 -35.01
CA ARG A 9 -46.85 -15.34 -35.09
C ARG A 9 -46.02 -14.08 -34.91
N ASN A 10 -45.66 -13.84 -33.65
CA ASN A 10 -44.47 -13.11 -33.28
C ASN A 10 -43.28 -13.86 -33.89
N ALA A 11 -42.89 -13.46 -35.11
CA ALA A 11 -41.80 -14.07 -35.84
C ALA A 11 -40.51 -13.71 -35.11
N GLN A 12 -39.98 -14.71 -34.39
CA GLN A 12 -38.60 -14.74 -33.93
C GLN A 12 -37.67 -14.27 -35.04
N LEU A 13 -36.99 -13.15 -34.76
CA LEU A 13 -35.54 -12.99 -34.88
C LEU A 13 -34.91 -13.75 -36.05
N SER A 14 -34.83 -13.12 -37.22
CA SER A 14 -33.76 -13.43 -38.16
C SER A 14 -32.52 -12.62 -37.78
N GLU A 15 -31.55 -13.34 -37.22
CA GLU A 15 -30.23 -12.89 -36.75
C GLU A 15 -29.27 -12.26 -37.81
N PRO A 16 -29.45 -12.23 -39.15
CA PRO A 16 -28.39 -11.71 -39.99
C PRO A 16 -28.44 -10.19 -40.22
N LEU A 17 -29.51 -9.49 -39.81
CA LEU A 17 -29.68 -8.05 -40.09
C LEU A 17 -29.03 -7.11 -39.06
N GLN A 18 -28.59 -7.62 -37.90
CA GLN A 18 -27.81 -6.81 -36.95
C GLN A 18 -26.36 -6.61 -37.41
N ARG A 19 -25.87 -7.35 -38.40
CA ARG A 19 -24.50 -7.23 -38.94
C ARG A 19 -24.31 -6.16 -40.01
N ALA A 20 -25.40 -5.59 -40.55
CA ALA A 20 -25.34 -4.67 -41.70
C ALA A 20 -25.40 -3.18 -41.30
N VAL A 21 -25.72 -2.87 -40.05
CA VAL A 21 -25.59 -1.50 -39.53
C VAL A 21 -24.21 -1.39 -38.93
N GLY A 22 -23.26 -0.88 -39.71
CA GLY A 22 -22.02 -0.33 -39.17
C GLY A 22 -22.35 0.83 -38.25
N VAL A 23 -22.72 0.54 -37.01
CA VAL A 23 -22.64 1.51 -35.93
C VAL A 23 -21.15 1.62 -35.63
N PRO A 24 -20.49 2.75 -35.91
CA PRO A 24 -19.11 2.94 -35.49
C PRO A 24 -19.08 2.93 -33.96
N HIS A 25 -18.65 1.82 -33.38
CA HIS A 25 -18.39 1.69 -31.95
C HIS A 25 -17.25 2.63 -31.50
N THR A 26 -16.51 3.20 -32.45
CA THR A 26 -15.39 4.13 -32.26
C THR A 26 -15.75 5.47 -31.62
N LEU A 27 -16.97 6.00 -31.79
CA LEU A 27 -17.37 7.26 -31.13
C LEU A 27 -17.54 7.08 -29.61
N GLN A 28 -18.06 5.92 -29.18
CA GLN A 28 -18.12 5.57 -27.76
C GLN A 28 -16.73 5.39 -27.15
N HIS A 29 -15.73 4.97 -27.93
CA HIS A 29 -14.38 4.75 -27.44
C HIS A 29 -13.61 6.06 -27.19
N ALA A 30 -13.82 7.11 -28.00
CA ALA A 30 -13.17 8.41 -27.79
C ALA A 30 -13.72 9.14 -26.54
N GLU A 31 -15.04 9.21 -26.39
CA GLU A 31 -15.68 9.85 -25.24
C GLU A 31 -15.39 9.07 -23.94
N ARG A 32 -15.41 7.73 -23.97
CA ARG A 32 -15.00 6.90 -22.83
C ARG A 32 -13.51 7.07 -22.49
N SER A 33 -12.65 7.20 -23.50
CA SER A 33 -11.22 7.43 -23.29
C SER A 33 -10.96 8.74 -22.56
N LEU A 34 -11.69 9.81 -22.89
CA LEU A 34 -11.59 11.11 -22.20
C LEU A 34 -12.07 11.04 -20.74
N ILE A 35 -13.21 10.39 -20.48
CA ILE A 35 -13.73 10.23 -19.12
C ILE A 35 -12.74 9.45 -18.24
N LEU A 36 -12.17 8.37 -18.78
CA LEU A 36 -11.17 7.57 -18.07
C LEU A 36 -9.86 8.33 -17.85
N GLY A 37 -9.40 9.09 -18.85
CA GLY A 37 -8.21 9.95 -18.71
C GLY A 37 -8.38 11.03 -17.65
N LEU A 38 -9.53 11.69 -17.61
CA LEU A 38 -9.86 12.68 -16.58
C LEU A 38 -9.95 12.01 -15.19
N ALA A 39 -10.62 10.87 -15.08
CA ALA A 39 -10.73 10.14 -13.82
C ALA A 39 -9.34 9.72 -13.31
N LEU A 40 -8.44 9.27 -14.19
CA LEU A 40 -7.06 8.95 -13.84
C LEU A 40 -6.30 10.19 -13.36
N ALA A 41 -6.36 11.29 -14.10
CA ALA A 41 -5.69 12.54 -13.71
C ALA A 41 -6.14 13.03 -12.32
N LEU A 42 -7.45 12.97 -12.04
CA LEU A 42 -8.00 13.32 -10.73
C LEU A 42 -7.57 12.35 -9.63
N ALA A 43 -7.53 11.05 -9.91
CA ALA A 43 -7.05 10.04 -8.96
C ALA A 43 -5.57 10.24 -8.62
N GLU A 44 -4.74 10.56 -9.61
CA GLU A 44 -3.33 10.87 -9.40
C GLU A 44 -3.14 12.15 -8.59
N ASP A 45 -3.92 13.19 -8.90
CA ASP A 45 -3.89 14.43 -8.13
C ASP A 45 -4.26 14.20 -6.66
N ARG A 46 -5.33 13.44 -6.43
CA ARG A 46 -5.75 13.07 -5.08
C ARG A 46 -4.67 12.27 -4.34
N ARG A 47 -4.00 11.33 -5.02
CA ARG A 47 -2.89 10.56 -4.42
C ARG A 47 -1.75 11.47 -3.99
N ARG A 48 -1.37 12.44 -4.86
CA ARG A 48 -0.32 13.43 -4.56
C ARG A 48 -0.71 14.32 -3.38
N ASP A 49 -1.95 14.80 -3.34
CA ASP A 49 -2.48 15.63 -2.26
C ASP A 49 -2.45 14.90 -0.90
N ILE A 50 -2.96 13.66 -0.85
CA ILE A 50 -2.91 12.83 0.37
C ILE A 50 -1.47 12.61 0.82
N SER A 51 -0.56 12.27 -0.11
CA SER A 51 0.84 12.04 0.21
C SER A 51 1.51 13.30 0.77
N CYS A 52 1.28 14.46 0.13
CA CYS A 52 1.82 15.75 0.55
C CYS A 52 1.34 16.11 1.95
N LYS A 53 0.03 16.06 2.19
CA LYS A 53 -0.55 16.36 3.51
C LYS A 53 -0.05 15.43 4.60
N THR A 54 0.10 14.13 4.30
CA THR A 54 0.65 13.15 5.26
C THR A 54 2.09 13.48 5.62
N LYS A 55 2.94 13.78 4.63
CA LYS A 55 4.34 14.16 4.86
C LYS A 55 4.46 15.44 5.66
N ASN A 56 3.67 16.46 5.32
CA ASN A 56 3.64 17.73 6.04
C ASN A 56 3.20 17.52 7.50
N GLY A 57 2.20 16.65 7.73
CA GLY A 57 1.76 16.26 9.08
C GLY A 57 2.86 15.55 9.87
N LEU A 58 3.56 14.60 9.26
CA LEU A 58 4.69 13.90 9.88
C LEU A 58 5.85 14.86 10.22
N GLU A 59 6.16 15.81 9.34
CA GLU A 59 7.17 16.83 9.60
C GLU A 59 6.78 17.73 10.77
N ALA A 60 5.52 18.19 10.82
CA ALA A 60 5.00 18.96 11.93
C ALA A 60 5.02 18.18 13.27
N ALA A 61 4.70 16.88 13.24
CA ALA A 61 4.82 16.02 14.41
C ALA A 61 6.27 15.88 14.87
N ARG A 62 7.21 15.69 13.93
CA ARG A 62 8.65 15.63 14.21
C ARG A 62 9.17 16.93 14.84
N LYS A 63 8.74 18.10 14.34
CA LYS A 63 9.07 19.41 14.94
C LYS A 63 8.57 19.56 16.38
N ARG A 64 7.46 18.89 16.73
CA ARG A 64 6.92 18.82 18.10
C ARG A 64 7.58 17.72 18.95
N GLY A 65 8.66 17.10 18.47
CA GLY A 65 9.37 16.01 19.16
C GLY A 65 8.68 14.65 19.08
N LYS A 66 7.56 14.51 18.35
CA LYS A 66 6.86 13.24 18.18
C LYS A 66 7.39 12.53 16.94
N VAL A 67 8.38 11.66 17.14
CA VAL A 67 8.92 10.79 16.08
C VAL A 67 8.18 9.44 16.11
N GLY A 68 7.46 9.14 15.04
CA GLY A 68 6.84 7.81 14.86
C GLY A 68 7.86 6.75 14.43
N GLY A 69 7.45 5.48 14.48
CA GLY A 69 8.29 4.34 14.10
C GLY A 69 8.21 3.22 15.13
N ARG A 70 8.92 2.11 14.88
CA ARG A 70 9.05 1.03 15.85
C ARG A 70 9.96 1.51 17.00
N PRO A 71 9.53 1.46 18.26
CA PRO A 71 10.38 1.76 19.40
C PRO A 71 11.65 0.91 19.38
N ARG A 72 12.78 1.48 19.83
CA ARG A 72 14.03 0.73 19.98
C ARG A 72 13.85 -0.34 21.07
N VAL A 73 14.30 -1.56 20.79
CA VAL A 73 14.25 -2.67 21.75
C VAL A 73 15.37 -2.57 22.79
N ILE A 74 16.52 -2.01 22.37
CA ILE A 74 17.66 -1.69 23.23
C ILE A 74 17.50 -0.24 23.68
N ASP A 75 17.27 -0.06 24.96
CA ASP A 75 17.35 1.21 25.68
C ASP A 75 18.79 1.42 26.21
N ASP A 76 19.04 2.61 26.75
CA ASP A 76 20.38 2.97 27.28
C ASP A 76 20.77 2.10 28.49
N ASP A 77 19.78 1.69 29.29
CA ASP A 77 19.98 0.79 30.44
C ASP A 77 20.47 -0.59 29.99
N LYS A 78 19.81 -1.19 28.98
CA LYS A 78 20.23 -2.44 28.37
C LYS A 78 21.58 -2.29 27.70
N ARG A 79 21.88 -1.14 27.07
CA ARG A 79 23.21 -0.86 26.50
C ARG A 79 24.28 -0.95 27.59
N ALA A 80 24.08 -0.27 28.73
CA ALA A 80 25.00 -0.30 29.87
C ALA A 80 25.17 -1.72 30.44
N ILE A 81 24.07 -2.49 30.57
CA ILE A 81 24.13 -3.88 31.06
C ILE A 81 24.90 -4.77 30.08
N ILE A 82 24.70 -4.61 28.77
CA ILE A 82 25.43 -5.38 27.74
C ILE A 82 26.93 -5.14 27.87
N LEU A 83 27.36 -3.88 27.96
CA LEU A 83 28.77 -3.51 28.07
C LEU A 83 29.39 -4.04 29.36
N SER A 84 28.74 -3.81 30.51
CA SER A 84 29.24 -4.30 31.81
C SER A 84 29.34 -5.83 31.86
N ARG A 85 28.37 -6.56 31.29
CA ARG A 85 28.45 -8.03 31.22
C ARG A 85 29.53 -8.51 30.25
N ARG A 86 29.78 -7.75 29.18
CA ARG A 86 30.84 -8.06 28.22
C ARG A 86 32.22 -7.88 28.84
N GLU A 87 32.44 -6.82 29.62
CA GLU A 87 33.67 -6.59 30.39
C GLU A 87 33.95 -7.71 31.39
N LYS A 88 32.89 -8.27 31.99
CA LYS A 88 32.97 -9.44 32.88
C LYS A 88 33.30 -10.76 32.15
N GLY A 89 33.42 -10.73 30.82
CA GLY A 89 33.75 -11.90 30.01
C GLY A 89 32.58 -12.83 29.69
N GLU A 90 31.33 -12.41 29.92
CA GLU A 90 30.16 -13.22 29.57
C GLU A 90 30.06 -13.42 28.04
N SER A 91 29.56 -14.60 27.64
CA SER A 91 29.34 -14.89 26.23
C SER A 91 28.13 -14.11 25.67
N ILE A 92 28.22 -13.69 24.41
CA ILE A 92 27.16 -12.90 23.74
C ILE A 92 25.81 -13.62 23.78
N ARG A 93 25.80 -14.96 23.62
CA ARG A 93 24.56 -15.76 23.67
C ARG A 93 23.93 -15.77 25.06
N VAL A 94 24.73 -15.74 26.12
CA VAL A 94 24.23 -15.67 27.51
C VAL A 94 23.63 -14.30 27.77
N ILE A 95 24.33 -13.23 27.39
CA ILE A 95 23.84 -11.84 27.53
C ILE A 95 22.50 -11.68 26.79
N ALA A 96 22.42 -12.14 25.55
CA ALA A 96 21.20 -12.08 24.74
C ALA A 96 20.02 -12.80 25.40
N ARG A 97 20.25 -13.99 25.95
CA ARG A 97 19.22 -14.78 26.65
C ARG A 97 18.73 -14.11 27.93
N VAL A 98 19.64 -13.55 28.72
CA VAL A 98 19.30 -12.89 29.99
C VAL A 98 18.49 -11.61 29.76
N LEU A 99 18.81 -10.87 28.70
CA LEU A 99 18.12 -9.62 28.36
C LEU A 99 16.89 -9.81 27.46
N ASP A 100 16.58 -11.05 27.08
CA ASP A 100 15.51 -11.42 26.14
C ASP A 100 15.58 -10.61 24.82
N VAL A 101 16.78 -10.55 24.24
CA VAL A 101 17.03 -9.86 22.97
C VAL A 101 17.76 -10.77 22.00
N SER A 102 17.72 -10.41 20.72
CA SER A 102 18.43 -11.18 19.71
C SER A 102 19.96 -11.03 19.87
N VAL A 103 20.71 -12.07 19.48
CA VAL A 103 22.17 -12.02 19.40
C VAL A 103 22.64 -10.87 18.50
N GLY A 104 21.89 -10.59 17.42
CA GLY A 104 22.16 -9.46 16.53
C GLY A 104 22.08 -8.11 17.24
N SER A 105 21.11 -7.93 18.15
CA SER A 105 20.97 -6.70 18.94
C SER A 105 22.17 -6.48 19.87
N VAL A 106 22.68 -7.54 20.50
CA VAL A 106 23.87 -7.45 21.34
C VAL A 106 25.11 -7.13 20.51
N ASN A 107 25.29 -7.81 19.37
CA ASN A 107 26.42 -7.53 18.47
C ASN A 107 26.39 -6.11 17.90
N ALA A 108 25.20 -5.58 17.59
CA ALA A 108 25.07 -4.20 17.12
C ALA A 108 25.60 -3.20 18.14
N VAL A 109 25.24 -3.36 19.42
CA VAL A 109 25.75 -2.52 20.52
C VAL A 109 27.26 -2.62 20.65
N LEU A 110 27.82 -3.84 20.59
CA LEU A 110 29.26 -4.04 20.71
C LEU A 110 30.04 -3.48 19.50
N ALA A 111 29.44 -3.53 18.31
CA ALA A 111 30.03 -2.95 17.10
C ALA A 111 30.03 -1.41 17.14
N GLU A 112 28.97 -0.80 17.68
CA GLU A 112 28.90 0.65 17.91
C GLU A 112 29.98 1.09 18.92
N GLU A 113 30.14 0.38 20.05
CA GLU A 113 31.16 0.68 21.05
C GLU A 113 32.60 0.54 20.52
N SER A 114 32.85 -0.43 19.65
CA SER A 114 34.19 -0.64 19.09
C SER A 114 34.56 0.38 17.99
N ALA A 115 33.57 1.13 17.50
CA ALA A 115 33.75 2.15 16.47
C ALA A 115 33.94 3.56 17.06
N GLU A 116 33.69 3.72 18.36
CA GLU A 116 33.91 4.94 19.15
C GLU A 116 35.32 4.96 19.75
#